data_AF-A0A967X964-F1
#
_entry.id   AF-A0A967X964-F1
#
_cell.length_a   1.000
_cell.length_b   1.000
_cell.length_c   1.000
_cell.angle_alpha   90.00
_cell.angle_beta   90.00
_cell.angle_gamma   90.00
#
_symmetry.space_group_name_H-M   'P 1'
#
loop_
_entity.id
_entity.type
_entity.pdbx_description
1 polymer ?
#
loop_
_entity_poly.entity_id
_entity_poly.type
_entity_poly.pdbx_seq_one_letter_code
_entity_poly.pdbx_strand_id
1 'polypeptide(L)'
;MADPVPIPPPGFEGLSIEEKIEYVQSLWDHIASDVEKVPLADWQKQLIEERLKDLEDNPDSGIPWSEVRADLLRKLSKRGA
;
A
#
# COMPACT_ATOMS: atom_id res chain seq x y z
N MET A 1 14.75 -23.81 -8.11
CA MET A 1 13.72 -23.10 -7.31
C MET A 1 14.44 -22.59 -6.07
N ALA A 2 14.26 -21.31 -5.71
CA ALA A 2 14.85 -20.81 -4.47
C ALA A 2 14.19 -21.53 -3.28
N ASP A 3 14.95 -21.78 -2.22
CA ASP A 3 14.41 -22.34 -0.99
C ASP A 3 13.34 -21.40 -0.40
N PRO A 4 12.24 -21.92 0.17
CA PRO A 4 11.20 -21.09 0.74
C PRO A 4 11.76 -20.27 1.91
N VAL A 5 11.62 -18.95 1.82
CA VAL A 5 11.98 -18.04 2.90
C VAL A 5 11.01 -18.25 4.06
N PRO A 6 11.49 -18.51 5.29
CA PRO A 6 10.61 -18.61 6.46
C PRO A 6 9.87 -17.28 6.69
N ILE A 7 8.58 -17.35 7.04
CA ILE A 7 7.74 -16.18 7.29
C ILE A 7 7.33 -16.17 8.77
N PRO A 8 7.73 -15.14 9.55
CA PRO A 8 8.64 -14.05 9.17
C PRO A 8 10.13 -14.48 9.15
N PRO A 9 11.01 -13.73 8.48
CA PRO A 9 12.42 -14.10 8.36
C PRO A 9 13.13 -14.14 9.73
N PRO A 10 14.22 -14.93 9.88
CA PRO A 10 14.95 -15.02 11.13
C PRO A 10 15.38 -13.65 11.67
N GLY A 11 15.21 -13.42 12.96
CA GLY A 11 15.53 -12.14 13.61
C GLY A 11 14.42 -11.08 13.52
N PHE A 12 13.43 -11.25 12.63
CA PHE A 12 12.31 -10.30 12.51
C PHE A 12 11.51 -10.18 13.81
N GLU A 13 11.33 -11.28 14.54
CA GLU A 13 10.55 -11.25 15.79
C GLU A 13 11.22 -10.48 16.94
N GLY A 14 12.54 -10.28 16.88
CA GLY A 14 13.28 -9.51 17.87
C GLY A 14 13.20 -7.99 17.68
N LEU A 15 12.65 -7.54 16.55
CA LEU A 15 12.48 -6.12 16.23
C LEU A 15 11.30 -5.52 17.01
N SER A 16 11.45 -4.26 17.43
CA SER A 16 10.32 -3.42 17.86
C SER A 16 9.30 -3.24 16.72
N ILE A 17 8.10 -2.76 17.04
CA ILE A 17 7.06 -2.55 16.03
C ILE A 17 7.51 -1.50 15.00
N GLU A 18 8.18 -0.45 15.46
CA GLU A 18 8.74 0.61 14.61
C GLU A 18 9.78 0.03 13.65
N GLU A 19 10.74 -0.77 14.15
CA GLU A 19 11.75 -1.43 13.33
C GLU A 19 11.14 -2.44 12.35
N LYS A 20 10.07 -3.15 12.75
CA LYS A 20 9.33 -4.06 11.84
C LYS A 20 8.71 -3.29 10.69
N ILE A 21 8.09 -2.13 10.97
CA ILE A 21 7.49 -1.27 9.95
C ILE A 21 8.58 -0.73 9.01
N GLU A 22 9.68 -0.22 9.55
CA GLU A 22 10.80 0.31 8.76
C GLU A 22 11.46 -0.77 7.90
N TYR A 23 11.61 -1.99 8.44
CA TYR A 23 12.10 -3.14 7.68
C TYR A 23 11.19 -3.46 6.49
N VAL A 24 9.88 -3.55 6.71
CA VAL A 24 8.91 -3.83 5.65
C VAL A 24 8.92 -2.73 4.59
N GLN A 25 9.00 -1.46 5.01
CA GLN A 25 9.10 -0.33 4.09
C GLN A 25 10.39 -0.39 3.26
N SER A 26 11.54 -0.68 3.88
CA SER A 26 12.82 -0.80 3.19
C SER A 26 12.82 -1.93 2.17
N LEU A 27 12.19 -3.06 2.52
CA LEU A 27 12.00 -4.18 1.59
C LEU A 27 11.11 -3.78 0.41
N TRP A 28 10.03 -3.05 0.68
CA TRP A 28 9.13 -2.55 -0.34
C TRP A 28 9.84 -1.60 -1.31
N ASP A 29 10.63 -0.66 -0.79
CA ASP A 29 11.42 0.27 -1.59
C ASP A 29 12.46 -0.47 -2.46
N HIS A 30 13.08 -1.52 -1.91
CA HIS A 30 13.99 -2.36 -2.67
C HIS A 30 13.29 -3.11 -3.82
N ILE A 31 12.12 -3.70 -3.57
CA ILE A 31 11.31 -4.35 -4.62
C ILE A 31 10.89 -3.31 -5.68
N ALA A 32 10.48 -2.12 -5.25
CA ALA A 32 10.03 -1.05 -6.13
C ALA A 32 11.17 -0.41 -6.94
N SER A 33 12.43 -0.57 -6.53
CA SER A 33 13.60 -0.03 -7.25
C SER A 33 13.75 -0.59 -8.67
N ASP A 34 13.14 -1.75 -8.94
CA ASP A 34 13.12 -2.44 -10.22
C ASP A 34 11.70 -2.42 -10.86
N VAL A 35 10.93 -1.34 -10.67
CA VAL A 35 9.52 -1.29 -11.12
C VAL A 35 9.33 -1.58 -12.61
N GLU A 36 10.32 -1.25 -13.45
CA GLU A 36 10.31 -1.51 -14.89
C GLU A 36 10.29 -3.02 -15.24
N LYS A 37 10.69 -3.88 -14.30
CA LYS A 37 10.67 -5.34 -14.47
C LYS A 37 9.29 -5.96 -14.25
N VAL A 38 8.32 -5.20 -13.76
CA VAL A 38 6.94 -5.66 -13.54
C VAL A 38 6.06 -5.09 -14.67
N PRO A 39 5.84 -5.84 -15.76
CA PRO A 39 5.05 -5.34 -16.87
C PRO A 39 3.59 -5.15 -16.45
N LEU A 40 3.06 -3.95 -16.68
CA LEU A 40 1.61 -3.70 -16.59
C LEU A 40 0.92 -4.28 -17.82
N ALA A 41 -0.15 -5.04 -17.58
CA ALA A 41 -1.03 -5.48 -18.66
C ALA A 41 -1.76 -4.27 -19.26
N ASP A 42 -2.04 -4.30 -20.56
CA ASP A 42 -2.60 -3.14 -21.26
C ASP A 42 -3.95 -2.68 -20.70
N TRP A 43 -4.78 -3.62 -20.23
CA TRP A 43 -6.05 -3.28 -19.57
C TRP A 43 -5.85 -2.49 -18.26
N GLN A 44 -4.74 -2.71 -17.55
CA GLN A 44 -4.44 -1.96 -16.32
C GLN A 44 -4.06 -0.52 -16.67
N LYS A 45 -3.28 -0.33 -17.74
CA LYS A 45 -2.91 1.02 -18.24
C LYS A 45 -4.15 1.79 -18.67
N GLN A 46 -5.01 1.14 -19.46
CA GLN A 46 -6.27 1.73 -19.91
C GLN A 46 -7.16 2.16 -18.73
N LEU A 47 -7.28 1.31 -17.70
CA LEU A 47 -8.05 1.65 -16.50
C LEU A 47 -7.45 2.85 -15.73
N ILE A 48 -6.12 2.95 -15.68
CA ILE A 48 -5.45 4.10 -15.04
C ILE A 48 -5.74 5.37 -15.83
N GLU A 49 -5.64 5.34 -17.15
CA GLU A 49 -5.95 6.48 -18.02
C GLU A 49 -7.42 6.93 -17.88
N GLU A 50 -8.36 5.99 -17.86
CA GLU A 50 -9.78 6.26 -17.64
C GLU A 50 -10.02 6.97 -16.29
N ARG A 51 -9.45 6.43 -15.21
CA ARG A 51 -9.61 7.01 -13.86
C ARG A 51 -8.94 8.37 -13.70
N LEU A 52 -7.82 8.60 -14.37
CA LEU A 52 -7.16 9.91 -14.37
C LEU A 52 -8.03 10.94 -15.08
N LYS A 53 -8.59 10.59 -16.24
CA LYS A 53 -9.51 11.47 -16.96
C LYS A 53 -10.77 11.77 -16.16
N ASP A 54 -11.37 10.77 -15.52
CA ASP A 54 -12.54 10.97 -14.67
C ASP A 54 -12.25 11.93 -13.51
N LEU A 55 -11.04 11.89 -12.94
CA LEU A 55 -10.60 12.80 -11.89
C LEU A 55 -10.36 14.22 -12.42
N GLU A 56 -9.78 14.36 -13.62
CA GLU A 56 -9.62 15.67 -14.28
C GLU A 56 -10.97 16.32 -14.59
N ASP A 57 -11.93 15.53 -15.08
CA ASP A 57 -13.29 15.99 -15.39
C ASP A 57 -14.11 16.24 -14.12
N ASN A 58 -13.81 15.54 -13.01
CA ASN A 58 -14.52 15.63 -11.73
C ASN A 58 -13.54 15.78 -10.54
N PRO A 59 -12.90 16.96 -10.36
CA PRO A 59 -11.87 17.15 -9.33
C PRO A 59 -12.39 16.98 -7.90
N ASP A 60 -13.69 17.23 -7.67
CA ASP A 60 -14.35 17.11 -6.37
C ASP A 60 -14.96 15.71 -6.11
N SER A 61 -14.72 14.74 -7.01
CA SER A 61 -15.21 13.36 -6.85
C SER A 61 -14.51 12.58 -5.73
N GLY A 62 -13.34 13.06 -5.29
CA GLY A 62 -12.57 12.47 -4.21
C GLY A 62 -13.10 12.84 -2.83
N ILE A 63 -12.89 11.95 -1.86
CA ILE A 63 -13.11 12.27 -0.44
C ILE A 63 -11.77 12.71 0.15
N PRO A 64 -11.68 13.87 0.84
CA PRO A 64 -10.47 14.29 1.50
C PRO A 64 -9.94 13.22 2.46
N TRP A 65 -8.62 12.99 2.46
CA TRP A 65 -7.99 12.00 3.34
C TRP A 65 -8.32 12.22 4.83
N SER A 66 -8.44 13.48 5.26
CA SER A 66 -8.84 13.84 6.62
C SER A 66 -10.20 13.26 7.01
N GLU A 67 -11.18 13.27 6.10
CA GLU A 67 -12.52 12.73 6.33
C GLU A 67 -12.51 11.20 6.38
N VAL A 68 -11.82 10.55 5.43
CA VAL A 68 -11.64 9.09 5.42
C VAL A 68 -10.95 8.63 6.70
N ARG A 69 -9.86 9.29 7.09
CA ARG A 69 -9.12 9.00 8.32
C ARG A 69 -9.98 9.17 9.57
N ALA A 70 -10.74 10.25 9.66
CA ALA A 70 -11.65 10.50 10.77
C ALA A 70 -12.72 9.40 10.88
N ASP A 71 -13.28 8.97 9.74
CA ASP A 71 -14.26 7.89 9.71
C ASP A 71 -13.67 6.54 10.14
N LEU A 72 -12.47 6.20 9.67
CA LEU A 72 -11.75 4.99 10.07
C LEU A 72 -11.48 4.96 11.58
N LEU A 73 -10.98 6.06 12.15
CA LEU A 73 -10.73 6.17 13.60
C LEU A 73 -12.02 6.03 14.41
N ARG A 74 -13.12 6.64 13.95
CA ARG A 74 -14.45 6.50 14.56
C ARG A 74 -14.95 5.06 14.54
N LYS A 75 -14.72 4.32 13.45
CA LYS A 75 -15.09 2.90 13.33
C LYS A 75 -14.26 2.02 14.26
N LEU A 76 -12.96 2.31 14.40
CA LEU A 76 -12.08 1.59 15.31
C LEU A 76 -12.46 1.82 16.77
N SER A 77 -12.79 3.05 17.18
CA SER A 77 -13.21 3.34 18.56
C SER A 77 -14.53 2.66 18.95
N LYS A 78 -15.46 2.53 18.00
CA LYS A 78 -16.74 1.81 18.22
C LYS A 78 -16.60 0.29 18.33
N ARG A 79 -15.51 -0.30 17.82
CA ARG A 79 -15.26 -1.76 17.89
C ARG A 79 -14.54 -2.19 19.17
N GLY A 80 -13.91 -1.25 19.86
CA GLY A 80 -13.23 -1.49 21.14
C GLY A 80 -14.06 -1.14 22.37
N ALA A 81 -15.34 -0.81 22.21
CA ALA A 81 -16.29 -0.46 23.28
C ALA A 81 -17.36 -1.54 23.45
#